data_AF-A0A842KQF9-F1
#
_entry.id   AF-A0A842KQF9-F1
#
_cell.length_a   1.000
_cell.length_b   1.000
_cell.length_c   1.000
_cell.angle_alpha   90.00
_cell.angle_beta   90.00
_cell.angle_gamma   90.00
#
_symmetry.space_group_name_H-M   'P 1'
#
loop_
_entity.id
_entity.type
_entity.pdbx_description
1 polymer ?
#
loop_
_entity_poly.entity_id
_entity_poly.type
_entity_poly.pdbx_seq_one_letter_code
_entity_poly.pdbx_strand_id
1 'polypeptide(L)'
;GELFNCIQEYVADYVEQYEPTMNFSILFNNLDLEGRGLAGVYTTVTGTSAEDADCGEVGRGNRVNGIIPLHRPVGSEAAAGKNPVSHVGKIYNILSHRIAEKIYNEVPGIAEAYVWLLSDIGMPVDNPKIAAAQVIMESGSVESVEAEIKEVIDAQLSDMVNFTMSLARGEHSVC
;
A
#
# COMPACT_ATOMS: atom_id res chain seq x y z
N GLY A 1 32.51 1.29 5.02
CA GLY A 1 32.72 0.81 6.41
C GLY A 1 32.06 -0.55 6.58
N GLU A 2 32.46 -1.35 7.58
CA GLU A 2 31.98 -2.72 7.79
C GLU A 2 30.45 -2.83 7.83
N LEU A 3 29.77 -1.92 8.55
CA LEU A 3 28.30 -1.86 8.61
C LEU A 3 27.64 -1.69 7.22
N PHE A 4 28.13 -0.76 6.41
CA PHE A 4 27.57 -0.53 5.06
C PHE A 4 27.73 -1.74 4.17
N ASN A 5 28.85 -2.46 4.27
CA ASN A 5 29.05 -3.68 3.51
C ASN A 5 28.05 -4.76 3.94
N CYS A 6 27.85 -4.96 5.25
CA CYS A 6 26.85 -5.91 5.75
C CYS A 6 25.43 -5.57 5.31
N ILE A 7 25.03 -4.29 5.33
CA ILE A 7 23.71 -3.87 4.85
C ILE A 7 23.61 -4.10 3.34
N GLN A 8 24.65 -3.78 2.57
CA GLN A 8 24.66 -3.98 1.13
C GLN A 8 24.54 -5.44 0.74
N GLU A 9 25.31 -6.32 1.38
CA GLU A 9 25.24 -7.78 1.19
C GLU A 9 23.84 -8.29 1.53
N TYR A 10 23.30 -7.91 2.70
CA TYR A 10 21.95 -8.31 3.11
C TYR A 10 20.88 -7.89 2.10
N VAL A 11 20.90 -6.63 1.64
CA VAL A 11 19.91 -6.12 0.68
C VAL A 11 20.09 -6.78 -0.69
N ALA A 12 21.33 -7.00 -1.14
CA ALA A 12 21.60 -7.70 -2.39
C ALA A 12 21.06 -9.14 -2.35
N ASP A 13 21.40 -9.90 -1.30
CA ASP A 13 20.92 -11.27 -1.10
C ASP A 13 19.39 -11.34 -0.98
N TYR A 14 18.76 -10.34 -0.36
CA TYR A 14 17.31 -10.24 -0.28
C TYR A 14 16.68 -10.00 -1.65
N VAL A 15 17.24 -9.10 -2.47
CA VAL A 15 16.71 -8.80 -3.80
C VAL A 15 16.89 -9.98 -4.75
N GLU A 16 18.03 -10.68 -4.69
CA GLU A 16 18.31 -11.86 -5.53
C GLU A 16 17.31 -13.02 -5.29
N GLN A 17 16.73 -13.14 -4.09
CA GLN A 17 15.67 -14.12 -3.81
C GLN A 17 14.41 -13.94 -4.68
N TYR A 18 14.22 -12.77 -5.27
CA TYR A 18 13.09 -12.43 -6.13
C TYR A 18 13.42 -12.50 -7.62
N GLU A 19 14.60 -13.00 -8.00
CA GLU A 19 15.04 -13.20 -9.38
C GLU A 19 14.76 -11.97 -10.28
N PRO A 20 15.32 -10.80 -9.96
CA PRO A 20 14.97 -9.57 -10.65
C PRO A 20 15.33 -9.64 -12.13
N THR A 21 14.39 -9.25 -12.99
CA THR A 21 14.59 -9.25 -14.45
C THR A 21 15.35 -8.01 -14.95
N MET A 22 15.51 -7.00 -14.10
CA MET A 22 16.21 -5.76 -14.38
C MET A 22 17.50 -5.68 -13.57
N ASN A 23 18.55 -5.12 -14.18
CA ASN A 23 19.76 -4.77 -13.45
C ASN A 23 19.44 -3.71 -12.40
N PHE A 24 19.97 -3.88 -11.19
CA PHE A 24 19.81 -2.93 -10.10
C PHE A 24 21.15 -2.50 -9.53
N SER A 25 21.14 -1.37 -8.84
CA SER A 25 22.28 -0.86 -8.08
C SER A 25 21.78 -0.33 -6.75
N ILE A 26 22.48 -0.65 -5.68
CA ILE A 26 22.13 -0.23 -4.33
C ILE A 26 23.06 0.92 -3.94
N LEU A 27 22.49 2.02 -3.45
CA LEU A 27 23.22 3.18 -2.98
C LEU A 27 22.75 3.50 -1.55
N PHE A 28 23.69 3.81 -0.66
CA PHE A 28 23.41 4.17 0.74
C PHE A 28 23.94 5.56 1.01
N ASN A 29 23.14 6.38 1.72
CA ASN A 29 23.51 7.70 2.20
C ASN A 29 24.34 8.52 1.20
N ASN A 30 23.83 8.76 -0.01
CA ASN A 30 24.60 9.35 -1.12
C ASN A 30 25.22 10.73 -0.83
N LEU A 31 24.80 11.41 0.24
CA LEU A 31 25.34 12.67 0.71
C LEU A 31 26.56 12.51 1.64
N ASP A 32 26.87 11.29 2.07
CA ASP A 32 28.04 10.99 2.89
C ASP A 32 29.33 11.27 2.10
N LEU A 33 30.27 11.96 2.74
CA LEU A 33 31.54 12.40 2.15
C LEU A 33 32.69 12.10 3.11
N GLU A 34 33.56 11.16 2.71
CA GLU A 34 34.77 10.83 3.47
C GLU A 34 35.65 12.08 3.66
N GLY A 35 36.29 12.17 4.83
CA GLY A 35 37.18 13.28 5.19
C GLY A 35 36.49 14.54 5.72
N ARG A 36 35.15 14.59 5.78
CA ARG A 36 34.41 15.72 6.39
C ARG A 36 34.06 15.53 7.88
N GLY A 37 34.54 14.46 8.50
CA GLY A 37 34.20 14.13 9.89
C GLY A 37 32.70 13.88 10.06
N LEU A 38 32.15 14.20 11.24
CA LEU A 38 30.73 13.97 11.55
C LEU A 38 29.76 14.72 10.62
N ALA A 39 30.15 15.89 10.09
CA ALA A 39 29.32 16.67 9.20
C ALA A 39 29.17 16.08 7.78
N GLY A 40 29.88 14.99 7.48
CA GLY A 40 29.79 14.27 6.20
C GLY A 40 29.32 12.84 6.35
N VAL A 41 28.68 12.47 7.45
CA VAL A 41 28.14 11.13 7.65
C VAL A 41 26.75 11.23 8.27
N TYR A 42 25.77 10.56 7.69
CA TYR A 42 24.42 10.50 8.22
C TYR A 42 24.36 9.61 9.46
N THR A 43 24.44 10.24 10.64
CA THR A 43 24.35 9.59 11.95
C THR A 43 23.35 10.34 12.83
N THR A 44 22.62 9.61 13.66
CA THR A 44 21.63 10.16 14.60
C THR A 44 21.82 9.55 15.98
N VAL A 45 21.40 10.26 17.03
CA VAL A 45 21.43 9.80 18.42
C VAL A 45 20.25 8.87 18.69
N THR A 46 19.07 9.20 18.18
CA THR A 46 17.81 8.50 18.46
C THR A 46 17.39 7.51 17.37
N GLY A 47 18.09 7.48 16.23
CA GLY A 47 17.76 6.61 15.10
C GLY A 47 16.74 7.21 14.12
N THR A 48 16.39 8.49 14.23
CA THR A 48 15.47 9.19 13.33
C THR A 48 15.97 10.59 13.00
N SER A 49 15.79 11.05 11.75
CA SER A 49 16.09 12.45 11.38
C SER A 49 15.14 13.46 12.00
N ALA A 50 14.03 13.04 12.59
CA ALA A 50 13.13 13.97 13.29
C ALA A 50 13.81 14.68 14.48
N GLU A 51 14.98 14.19 14.94
CA GLU A 51 15.80 14.89 15.92
C GLU A 51 16.55 16.11 15.35
N ASP A 52 16.74 16.17 14.03
CA ASP A 52 17.49 17.21 13.32
C ASP A 52 16.78 17.67 12.04
N ALA A 53 16.09 18.81 12.15
CA ALA A 53 15.46 19.59 11.08
C ALA A 53 14.33 18.94 10.24
N ASP A 54 14.14 17.62 10.27
CA ASP A 54 13.03 16.96 9.55
C ASP A 54 11.72 17.00 10.33
N CYS A 55 10.61 17.25 9.61
CA CYS A 55 9.25 17.22 10.15
C CYS A 55 8.41 16.18 9.42
N GLY A 56 7.44 15.58 10.13
CA GLY A 56 6.47 14.63 9.57
C GLY A 56 5.05 15.17 9.58
N GLU A 57 4.25 14.76 8.59
CA GLU A 57 2.82 15.06 8.52
C GLU A 57 2.04 13.81 8.06
N VAL A 58 0.87 13.60 8.67
CA VAL A 58 -0.02 12.48 8.32
C VAL A 58 -0.44 12.56 6.85
N GLY A 59 -0.30 11.45 6.12
CA GLY A 59 -0.67 11.38 4.70
C GLY A 59 0.41 11.82 3.71
N ARG A 60 1.61 12.15 4.19
CA ARG A 60 2.77 12.54 3.35
C ARG A 60 3.78 11.41 3.11
N GLY A 61 3.46 10.19 3.52
CA GLY A 61 4.26 8.99 3.29
C GLY A 61 3.56 7.97 2.40
N ASN A 62 3.74 6.70 2.73
CA ASN A 62 3.14 5.56 2.06
C ASN A 62 1.60 5.60 2.03
N ARG A 63 1.04 4.89 1.05
CA ARG A 63 -0.38 4.55 1.00
C ARG A 63 -0.65 3.29 1.83
N VAL A 64 -1.92 2.89 1.95
CA VAL A 64 -2.32 1.75 2.80
C VAL A 64 -1.69 0.40 2.39
N ASN A 65 -1.12 0.31 1.19
CA ASN A 65 -0.37 -0.84 0.71
C ASN A 65 1.14 -0.78 1.02
N GLY A 66 1.59 0.18 1.82
CA GLY A 66 2.98 0.28 2.28
C GLY A 66 3.97 0.92 1.32
N ILE A 67 3.51 1.44 0.17
CA ILE A 67 4.38 2.06 -0.84
C ILE A 67 3.81 3.39 -1.36
N ILE A 68 4.65 4.16 -2.08
CA ILE A 68 4.22 5.32 -2.88
C ILE A 68 4.31 4.93 -4.35
N PRO A 69 3.21 4.42 -4.95
CA PRO A 69 3.26 3.95 -6.34
C PRO A 69 3.28 5.14 -7.29
N LEU A 70 4.24 5.17 -8.21
CA LEU A 70 4.35 6.22 -9.22
C LEU A 70 3.40 6.01 -10.40
N HIS A 71 3.16 4.75 -10.78
CA HIS A 71 2.47 4.39 -12.02
C HIS A 71 1.11 3.69 -11.78
N ARG A 72 0.58 3.71 -10.56
CA ARG A 72 -0.70 3.08 -10.22
C ARG A 72 -1.68 4.13 -9.67
N PRO A 73 -3.00 3.98 -9.90
CA PRO A 73 -4.00 4.86 -9.32
C PRO A 73 -3.97 4.77 -7.80
N VAL A 74 -4.13 5.92 -7.13
CA VAL A 74 -4.14 6.01 -5.67
C VAL A 74 -5.23 6.94 -5.18
N GLY A 75 -5.81 6.62 -4.03
CA GLY A 75 -6.61 7.56 -3.25
C GLY A 75 -5.70 8.64 -2.63
N SER A 76 -6.20 9.87 -2.58
CA SER A 76 -5.48 11.00 -1.96
C SER A 76 -5.64 11.05 -0.44
N GLU A 77 -6.63 10.35 0.11
CA GLU A 77 -6.95 10.42 1.54
C GLU A 77 -5.94 9.66 2.42
N ALA A 78 -5.56 10.30 3.53
CA ALA A 78 -4.80 9.65 4.58
C ALA A 78 -5.70 8.73 5.40
N ALA A 79 -5.29 7.46 5.56
CA ALA A 79 -6.01 6.49 6.39
C ALA A 79 -5.62 6.57 7.88
N ALA A 80 -4.38 6.91 8.18
CA ALA A 80 -3.87 7.00 9.55
C ALA A 80 -4.64 8.05 10.38
N GLY A 81 -4.96 7.72 11.63
CA GLY A 81 -5.69 8.59 12.56
C GLY A 81 -7.19 8.75 12.30
N LYS A 82 -7.73 8.21 11.19
CA LYS A 82 -9.16 8.29 10.87
C LYS A 82 -9.97 7.20 11.58
N ASN A 83 -11.25 7.51 11.84
CA ASN A 83 -12.18 6.61 12.52
C ASN A 83 -12.38 5.31 11.69
N PRO A 84 -12.11 4.12 12.26
CA PRO A 84 -12.19 2.84 11.55
C PRO A 84 -13.62 2.34 11.28
N VAL A 85 -14.64 2.99 11.84
CA VAL A 85 -16.05 2.58 11.75
C VAL A 85 -16.83 3.45 10.75
N SER A 86 -16.52 4.74 10.65
CA SER A 86 -17.33 5.68 9.86
C SER A 86 -16.57 6.47 8.80
N HIS A 87 -15.24 6.56 8.85
CA HIS A 87 -14.50 7.37 7.89
C HIS A 87 -14.17 6.57 6.63
N VAL A 88 -14.96 6.81 5.57
CA VAL A 88 -14.83 6.11 4.27
C VAL A 88 -13.41 6.17 3.72
N GLY A 89 -12.68 7.27 3.89
CA GLY A 89 -11.26 7.36 3.52
C GLY A 89 -10.36 6.24 4.02
N LYS A 90 -10.54 5.82 5.28
CA LYS A 90 -9.76 4.72 5.83
C LYS A 90 -10.32 3.38 5.37
N ILE A 91 -11.64 3.23 5.51
CA ILE A 91 -12.33 1.97 5.24
C ILE A 91 -12.15 1.60 3.77
N TYR A 92 -12.46 2.50 2.84
CA TYR A 92 -12.46 2.22 1.40
C TYR A 92 -11.07 2.10 0.81
N ASN A 93 -10.07 2.85 1.30
CA ASN A 93 -8.70 2.64 0.83
C ASN A 93 -8.21 1.22 1.19
N ILE A 94 -8.45 0.76 2.43
CA ILE A 94 -8.00 -0.58 2.83
C ILE A 94 -8.86 -1.66 2.16
N LEU A 95 -10.18 -1.45 2.11
CA LEU A 95 -11.12 -2.40 1.51
C LEU A 95 -10.89 -2.57 0.00
N SER A 96 -10.58 -1.50 -0.74
CA SER A 96 -10.33 -1.60 -2.18
C SER A 96 -9.12 -2.47 -2.47
N HIS A 97 -8.03 -2.35 -1.69
CA HIS A 97 -6.87 -3.24 -1.81
C HIS A 97 -7.22 -4.69 -1.47
N ARG A 98 -8.01 -4.93 -0.42
CA ARG A 98 -8.46 -6.28 -0.05
C ARG A 98 -9.35 -6.91 -1.13
N ILE A 99 -10.27 -6.15 -1.71
CA ILE A 99 -11.11 -6.61 -2.82
C ILE A 99 -10.22 -6.91 -4.05
N ALA A 100 -9.29 -6.03 -4.39
CA ALA A 100 -8.39 -6.22 -5.53
C ALA A 100 -7.52 -7.47 -5.38
N GLU A 101 -6.99 -7.72 -4.18
CA GLU A 101 -6.25 -8.94 -3.84
C GLU A 101 -7.11 -10.20 -3.99
N LYS A 102 -8.36 -10.16 -3.51
CA LYS A 102 -9.29 -11.29 -3.67
C LYS A 102 -9.67 -11.53 -5.12
N ILE A 103 -9.93 -10.49 -5.90
CA ILE A 103 -10.18 -10.61 -7.35
C ILE A 103 -8.97 -11.27 -8.01
N TYR A 104 -7.76 -10.78 -7.74
CA TYR A 104 -6.54 -11.32 -8.32
C TYR A 104 -6.30 -12.80 -7.98
N ASN A 105 -6.59 -13.21 -6.74
CA ASN A 105 -6.33 -14.57 -6.28
C ASN A 105 -7.46 -15.57 -6.60
N GLU A 106 -8.71 -15.13 -6.61
CA GLU A 106 -9.89 -16.00 -6.70
C GLU A 106 -10.48 -16.07 -8.13
N VAL A 107 -10.28 -15.03 -8.95
CA VAL A 107 -10.82 -14.95 -10.31
C VAL A 107 -9.75 -15.36 -11.33
N PRO A 108 -9.99 -16.38 -12.17
CA PRO A 108 -8.99 -16.86 -13.11
C PRO A 108 -8.71 -15.84 -14.23
N GLY A 109 -7.45 -15.80 -14.68
CA GLY A 109 -7.05 -15.02 -15.84
C GLY A 109 -6.87 -13.53 -15.59
N ILE A 110 -6.80 -13.08 -14.33
CA ILE A 110 -6.53 -11.68 -13.97
C ILE A 110 -5.01 -11.43 -13.90
N ALA A 111 -4.51 -10.50 -14.72
CA ALA A 111 -3.13 -10.01 -14.64
C ALA A 111 -3.00 -8.83 -13.66
N GLU A 112 -3.95 -7.90 -13.67
CA GLU A 112 -4.01 -6.76 -12.75
C GLU A 112 -5.47 -6.47 -12.35
N ALA A 113 -5.69 -6.03 -11.11
CA ALA A 113 -6.99 -5.61 -10.62
C ALA A 113 -6.90 -4.27 -9.87
N TYR A 114 -7.84 -3.38 -10.19
CA TYR A 114 -7.97 -2.05 -9.60
C TYR A 114 -9.41 -1.85 -9.13
N VAL A 115 -9.59 -1.38 -7.90
CA VAL A 115 -10.91 -1.21 -7.30
C VAL A 115 -11.11 0.24 -6.85
N TRP A 116 -12.24 0.83 -7.24
CA TRP A 116 -12.69 2.13 -6.76
C TRP A 116 -13.98 1.98 -5.98
N LEU A 117 -13.98 2.57 -4.79
CA LEU A 117 -15.16 2.70 -3.95
C LEU A 117 -15.39 4.20 -3.74
N LEU A 118 -16.61 4.65 -4.03
CA LEU A 118 -17.04 6.03 -3.82
C LEU A 118 -18.27 6.04 -2.91
N SER A 119 -18.30 6.92 -1.92
CA SER A 119 -19.44 7.11 -1.03
C SER A 119 -19.96 8.54 -1.12
N ASP A 120 -21.25 8.71 -0.84
CA ASP A 120 -21.85 10.01 -0.54
C ASP A 120 -21.91 10.19 0.99
N ILE A 121 -21.63 11.41 1.47
CA ILE A 121 -21.69 11.71 2.92
C ILE A 121 -23.10 11.43 3.45
N GLY A 122 -23.17 10.69 4.56
CA GLY A 122 -24.43 10.32 5.22
C GLY A 122 -24.99 8.96 4.78
N MET A 123 -24.39 8.31 3.80
CA MET A 123 -24.75 6.94 3.42
C MET A 123 -24.03 5.90 4.28
N PRO A 124 -24.65 4.73 4.52
CA PRO A 124 -23.98 3.59 5.14
C PRO A 124 -22.68 3.20 4.40
N VAL A 125 -21.66 2.81 5.16
CA VAL A 125 -20.33 2.46 4.61
C VAL A 125 -20.33 1.16 3.81
N ASP A 126 -21.35 0.31 3.95
CA ASP A 126 -21.59 -0.90 3.16
C ASP A 126 -22.39 -0.63 1.87
N ASN A 127 -22.86 0.60 1.65
CA ASN A 127 -23.62 0.98 0.46
C ASN A 127 -22.92 2.11 -0.32
N PRO A 128 -21.80 1.81 -1.01
CA PRO A 128 -21.11 2.79 -1.83
C PRO A 128 -21.98 3.23 -3.01
N LYS A 129 -21.86 4.51 -3.38
CA LYS A 129 -22.46 5.07 -4.60
C LYS A 129 -21.89 4.39 -5.86
N ILE A 130 -20.59 4.07 -5.84
CA ILE A 130 -19.90 3.35 -6.90
C ILE A 130 -19.01 2.30 -6.23
N ALA A 131 -19.14 1.06 -6.68
CA ALA A 131 -18.13 0.03 -6.53
C ALA A 131 -17.76 -0.45 -7.93
N ALA A 132 -16.54 -0.15 -8.37
CA ALA A 132 -16.06 -0.48 -9.70
C ALA A 132 -14.75 -1.25 -9.63
N ALA A 133 -14.63 -2.28 -10.45
CA ALA A 133 -13.38 -2.98 -10.70
C ALA A 133 -12.96 -2.76 -12.16
N GLN A 134 -11.69 -2.41 -12.36
CA GLN A 134 -11.03 -2.45 -13.66
C GLN A 134 -9.99 -3.54 -13.59
N VAL A 135 -10.03 -4.44 -14.54
CA VAL A 135 -9.12 -5.58 -14.61
C VAL A 135 -8.37 -5.57 -15.92
N ILE A 136 -7.13 -6.05 -15.88
CA ILE A 136 -6.36 -6.43 -17.05
C ILE A 136 -6.36 -7.95 -17.09
N MET A 137 -6.83 -8.52 -18.19
CA MET A 137 -6.87 -9.97 -18.38
C MET A 137 -5.50 -10.46 -18.86
N GLU A 138 -5.02 -11.54 -18.25
CA GLU A 138 -3.95 -12.37 -18.80
C GLU A 138 -4.49 -13.29 -19.90
N SER A 139 -5.73 -13.77 -19.74
CA SER A 139 -6.42 -14.61 -20.71
C SER A 139 -7.94 -14.47 -20.58
N GLY A 140 -8.67 -14.77 -21.66
CA GLY A 140 -10.13 -14.63 -21.68
C GLY A 140 -10.60 -13.18 -21.89
N SER A 141 -11.87 -12.91 -21.57
CA SER A 141 -12.48 -11.58 -21.70
C SER A 141 -13.10 -11.14 -20.37
N VAL A 142 -13.26 -9.83 -20.17
CA VAL A 142 -13.82 -9.29 -18.91
C VAL A 142 -15.24 -9.78 -18.68
N GLU A 143 -16.03 -9.91 -19.73
CA GLU A 143 -17.43 -10.37 -19.67
C GLU A 143 -17.52 -11.81 -19.14
N SER A 144 -16.48 -12.62 -19.36
CA SER A 144 -16.44 -14.01 -18.90
C SER A 144 -16.21 -14.16 -17.40
N VAL A 145 -15.75 -13.12 -16.72
CA VAL A 145 -15.42 -13.12 -15.28
C VAL A 145 -16.18 -12.06 -14.49
N GLU A 146 -17.09 -11.33 -15.13
CA GLU A 146 -17.82 -10.21 -14.53
C GLU A 146 -18.66 -10.64 -13.33
N ALA A 147 -19.29 -11.82 -13.41
CA ALA A 147 -20.12 -12.36 -12.34
C ALA A 147 -19.29 -12.69 -11.10
N GLU A 148 -18.16 -13.36 -11.28
CA GLU A 148 -17.24 -13.74 -10.21
C GLU A 148 -16.63 -12.51 -9.52
N ILE A 149 -16.22 -11.51 -10.31
CA ILE A 149 -15.72 -10.24 -9.76
C ILE A 149 -16.79 -9.56 -8.91
N LYS A 150 -18.05 -9.53 -9.40
CA LYS A 150 -19.16 -8.96 -8.67
C LYS A 150 -19.45 -9.70 -7.37
N GLU A 151 -19.43 -11.03 -7.39
CA GLU A 151 -19.59 -11.85 -6.19
C GLU A 151 -18.53 -11.55 -5.14
N VAL A 152 -17.26 -11.37 -5.53
CA VAL A 152 -16.19 -10.96 -4.61
C VAL A 152 -16.47 -9.60 -3.99
N ILE A 153 -16.88 -8.62 -4.78
CA ILE A 153 -17.19 -7.26 -4.30
C ILE A 153 -18.37 -7.32 -3.31
N ASP A 154 -19.47 -7.97 -3.68
CA ASP A 154 -20.68 -8.08 -2.86
C ASP A 154 -20.40 -8.82 -1.54
N ALA A 155 -19.57 -9.88 -1.59
CA ALA A 155 -19.12 -10.60 -0.40
C ALA A 155 -18.29 -9.73 0.55
N GLN A 156 -17.39 -8.88 0.03
CA GLN A 156 -16.62 -7.97 0.88
C GLN A 156 -17.44 -6.82 1.45
N LEU A 157 -18.41 -6.28 0.69
CA LEU A 157 -19.31 -5.23 1.18
C LEU A 157 -20.28 -5.75 2.25
N SER A 158 -20.78 -6.98 2.10
CA SER A 158 -21.66 -7.59 3.10
C SER A 158 -20.97 -7.93 4.43
N ASP A 159 -19.64 -8.07 4.43
CA ASP A 159 -18.83 -8.35 5.63
C ASP A 159 -18.31 -7.06 6.34
N MET A 160 -18.88 -5.90 6.01
CA MET A 160 -18.39 -4.59 6.49
C MET A 160 -18.28 -4.45 8.01
N VAL A 161 -19.20 -5.08 8.76
CA VAL A 161 -19.18 -5.02 10.23
C VAL A 161 -17.95 -5.71 10.79
N ASN A 162 -17.61 -6.91 10.30
CA ASN A 162 -16.41 -7.60 10.76
C ASN A 162 -15.14 -6.88 10.28
N PHE A 163 -15.17 -6.35 9.05
CA PHE A 163 -14.06 -5.58 8.50
C PHE A 163 -13.76 -4.33 9.34
N THR A 164 -14.75 -3.50 9.64
CA THR A 164 -14.55 -2.31 10.49
C THR A 164 -14.10 -2.66 11.91
N MET A 165 -14.53 -3.80 12.46
CA MET A 165 -14.01 -4.31 13.74
C MET A 165 -12.54 -4.73 13.66
N SER A 166 -12.11 -5.38 12.58
CA SER A 166 -10.69 -5.71 12.35
C SER A 166 -9.83 -4.44 12.19
N LEU A 167 -10.36 -3.40 11.54
CA LEU A 167 -9.72 -2.08 11.47
C LEU A 167 -9.57 -1.41 12.84
N ALA A 168 -10.58 -1.55 13.71
CA ALA A 168 -10.55 -1.02 15.06
C ALA A 168 -9.55 -1.75 15.97
N ARG A 169 -9.32 -3.04 15.71
CA ARG A 169 -8.30 -3.86 16.41
C ARG A 169 -6.87 -3.62 15.92
N GLY A 170 -6.69 -2.88 14.84
CA GLY A 170 -5.36 -2.61 14.27
C GLY A 170 -4.77 -3.80 13.51
N GLU A 171 -5.62 -4.69 13.00
CA GLU A 171 -5.20 -5.89 12.26
C GLU A 171 -4.72 -5.59 10.82
N HIS A 172 -4.82 -4.33 10.39
CA HIS A 172 -4.47 -3.87 9.04
C HIS A 172 -3.48 -2.71 9.10
N SER A 173 -2.47 -2.73 8.24
CA SER A 173 -1.60 -1.56 8.06
C SER A 173 -2.39 -0.41 7.44
N VAL A 174 -2.02 0.82 7.78
CA VAL A 174 -2.66 2.06 7.30
C VAL A 174 -1.73 2.95 6.49
N CYS A 175 -0.46 2.56 6.39
CA CYS A 175 0.64 3.14 5.62
C CYS A 175 1.82 2.15 5.62
#